data_AF-A0A3N5QBG0-F1
#
_entry.id   AF-A0A3N5QBG0-F1
#
_cell.length_a   1.000
_cell.length_b   1.000
_cell.length_c   1.000
_cell.angle_alpha   90.00
_cell.angle_beta   90.00
_cell.angle_gamma   90.00
#
_symmetry.space_group_name_H-M   'P 1'
#
loop_
_entity.id
_entity.type
_entity.pdbx_description
1 polymer ?
#
loop_
_entity_poly.entity_id
_entity_poly.type
_entity_poly.pdbx_seq_one_letter_code
_entity_poly.pdbx_strand_id
1 'polypeptide(L)'
;MEILRRKAWSPYAVGAAIGGLETIAMLTAKKPLGITTAFENTAALAAEKIAPQASGVRQYKEQSGNDPKVGWEMALVAGVVLGSLYSSRLSKDSLPPAVPERWRREVGPSKPLRYAAAATGGA
;
A
#
# COMPACT_ATOMS: atom_id res chain seq x y z
N MET A 1 18.26 9.60 19.71
CA MET A 1 18.13 9.37 18.25
C MET A 1 18.53 7.95 17.81
N GLU A 2 19.23 7.15 18.60
CA GLU A 2 19.61 5.77 18.20
C GLU A 2 18.42 4.85 17.94
N ILE A 3 17.30 5.02 18.65
CA ILE A 3 16.13 4.15 18.51
C ILE A 3 15.53 4.19 17.09
N LEU A 4 15.53 5.37 16.46
CA LEU A 4 15.04 5.56 15.08
C LEU A 4 15.97 4.96 14.01
N ARG A 5 17.21 4.63 14.38
CA ARG A 5 18.18 3.99 13.48
C ARG A 5 18.16 2.46 13.58
N ARG A 6 17.39 1.89 14.51
CA ARG A 6 17.29 0.43 14.64
C ARG A 6 16.51 -0.14 13.47
N LYS A 7 17.03 -1.21 12.87
CA LYS A 7 16.38 -1.95 11.77
C LYS A 7 15.07 -2.63 12.18
N ALA A 8 14.98 -3.04 13.44
CA ALA A 8 13.79 -3.66 14.01
C ALA A 8 13.49 -3.07 15.38
N TRP A 9 12.20 -2.85 15.63
CA TRP A 9 11.67 -2.41 16.92
C TRP A 9 10.93 -3.57 17.58
N SER A 10 10.69 -3.48 18.89
CA SER A 10 9.86 -4.45 19.60
C SER A 10 8.46 -4.50 18.96
N PRO A 11 7.90 -5.69 18.70
CA PRO A 11 6.58 -5.83 18.09
C PRO A 11 5.47 -5.16 18.94
N TYR A 12 5.64 -5.10 20.27
CA TYR A 12 4.71 -4.40 21.15
C TYR A 12 4.76 -2.88 20.97
N ALA A 13 5.97 -2.32 20.80
CA ALA A 13 6.14 -0.89 20.55
C ALA A 13 5.59 -0.49 19.19
N VAL A 14 5.81 -1.31 18.16
CA VAL A 14 5.25 -1.11 16.83
C VAL A 14 3.71 -1.22 16.87
N GLY A 15 3.18 -2.23 17.55
CA GLY A 15 1.74 -2.40 17.74
C GLY A 15 1.09 -1.20 18.44
N ALA A 16 1.70 -0.70 19.51
CA ALA A 16 1.22 0.49 20.20
C ALA A 16 1.25 1.74 19.30
N ALA A 17 2.30 1.92 18.48
CA ALA A 17 2.39 3.03 17.54
C ALA A 17 1.33 2.95 16.43
N ILE A 18 1.08 1.76 15.88
CA ILE A 18 0.02 1.54 14.89
C ILE A 18 -1.36 1.79 15.50
N GLY A 19 -1.62 1.28 16.71
CA GLY A 19 -2.89 1.54 17.42
C GLY A 19 -3.10 3.03 17.73
N GLY A 20 -2.04 3.75 18.06
CA GLY A 20 -2.08 5.22 18.21
C GLY A 20 -2.41 5.92 16.90
N LEU A 21 -1.79 5.50 15.79
CA LEU A 21 -2.07 6.04 14.46
C LEU A 21 -3.52 5.77 14.04
N GLU A 22 -4.05 4.58 14.29
CA GLU A 22 -5.46 4.21 14.05
C GLU A 22 -6.40 5.11 14.85
N THR A 23 -6.08 5.35 16.13
CA THR A 23 -6.87 6.24 16.99
C THR A 23 -6.90 7.66 16.43
N ILE A 24 -5.75 8.18 16.00
CA ILE A 24 -5.65 9.51 15.36
C ILE A 24 -6.47 9.53 14.07
N ALA A 25 -6.36 8.52 13.22
CA ALA A 25 -7.13 8.43 11.98
C ALA A 25 -8.64 8.46 12.23
N MET A 26 -9.12 7.70 13.22
CA MET A 26 -10.53 7.70 13.62
C MET A 26 -10.98 9.06 14.19
N LEU A 27 -10.13 9.76 14.95
CA LEU A 27 -10.45 11.08 15.49
C LEU A 27 -10.47 12.18 14.43
N THR A 28 -9.55 12.15 13.45
CA THR A 28 -9.40 13.23 12.46
C THR A 28 -10.18 12.96 11.18
N ALA A 29 -10.04 11.76 10.61
CA ALA A 29 -10.62 11.39 9.33
C ALA A 29 -11.95 10.62 9.46
N LYS A 30 -12.32 10.21 10.70
CA LYS A 30 -13.51 9.38 10.98
C LYS A 30 -13.54 8.11 10.15
N LYS A 31 -12.37 7.58 9.82
CA LYS A 31 -12.16 6.42 8.97
C LYS A 31 -10.98 5.60 9.50
N PRO A 32 -11.08 4.26 9.47
CA PRO A 32 -9.98 3.39 9.88
C PRO A 32 -8.84 3.44 8.86
N LEU A 33 -7.63 3.02 9.25
CA LEU A 33 -6.51 2.90 8.33
C LEU A 33 -6.87 1.98 7.15
N GLY A 34 -6.94 2.56 5.96
CA GLY A 34 -7.36 1.87 4.73
C GLY A 34 -6.37 2.09 3.59
N ILE A 35 -6.12 1.03 2.83
CA ILE A 35 -5.17 1.03 1.70
C ILE A 35 -5.87 0.76 0.36
N THR A 36 -6.77 -0.21 0.31
CA THR A 36 -7.42 -0.66 -0.94
C THR A 36 -8.21 0.45 -1.63
N THR A 37 -9.00 1.23 -0.89
CA THR A 37 -9.79 2.34 -1.44
C THR A 37 -8.94 3.40 -2.12
N ALA A 38 -7.71 3.66 -1.65
CA ALA A 38 -6.80 4.58 -2.32
C ALA A 38 -6.37 4.03 -3.69
N PHE A 39 -6.08 2.73 -3.79
CA PHE A 39 -5.73 2.08 -5.05
C PHE A 39 -6.90 2.05 -6.03
N GLU A 40 -8.11 1.69 -5.56
CA GLU A 40 -9.32 1.69 -6.38
C GLU A 40 -9.63 3.08 -6.95
N ASN A 41 -9.62 4.11 -6.10
CA ASN A 41 -9.84 5.49 -6.54
C ASN A 41 -8.77 5.95 -7.54
N THR A 42 -7.50 5.61 -7.31
CA THR A 42 -6.41 5.95 -8.24
C THR A 42 -6.61 5.25 -9.59
N ALA A 43 -6.96 3.96 -9.57
CA ALA A 43 -7.22 3.18 -10.78
C ALA A 43 -8.42 3.74 -11.55
N ALA A 44 -9.52 4.08 -10.88
CA ALA A 44 -10.70 4.68 -11.49
C ALA A 44 -10.37 6.05 -12.12
N LEU A 45 -9.64 6.92 -11.41
CA LEU A 45 -9.20 8.22 -11.95
C LEU A 45 -8.26 8.08 -13.16
N ALA A 46 -7.33 7.12 -13.11
CA ALA A 46 -6.44 6.84 -14.23
C ALA A 46 -7.21 6.27 -15.43
N ALA A 47 -8.14 5.34 -15.21
CA ALA A 47 -8.94 4.72 -16.24
C ALA A 47 -9.88 5.73 -16.91
N GLU A 48 -10.47 6.66 -16.15
CA GLU A 48 -11.28 7.76 -16.68
C GLU A 48 -10.47 8.66 -17.63
N LYS A 49 -9.18 8.88 -17.33
CA LYS A 49 -8.28 9.70 -18.16
C LYS A 49 -7.77 8.98 -19.41
N ILE A 50 -7.48 7.69 -19.31
CA ILE A 50 -6.83 6.91 -20.38
C ILE A 50 -7.87 6.34 -21.36
N ALA A 51 -8.99 5.81 -20.85
CA ALA A 51 -9.98 5.11 -21.65
C ALA A 51 -11.41 5.39 -21.15
N PRO A 52 -11.89 6.65 -21.20
CA PRO A 52 -13.16 7.07 -20.61
C PRO A 52 -14.36 6.23 -21.06
N GLN A 53 -14.36 5.74 -22.31
CA GLN A 53 -15.45 4.96 -22.90
C GLN A 53 -15.41 3.46 -22.58
N ALA A 54 -14.26 2.91 -22.15
CA ALA A 54 -14.06 1.48 -21.87
C ALA A 54 -13.77 1.18 -20.39
N SER A 55 -13.67 2.21 -19.56
CA SER A 55 -13.12 2.13 -18.19
C SER A 55 -14.03 1.50 -17.14
N GLY A 56 -15.33 1.29 -17.42
CA GLY A 56 -16.29 0.82 -16.42
C GLY A 56 -16.47 1.77 -15.22
N VAL A 57 -15.88 2.97 -15.25
CA VAL A 57 -15.88 3.94 -14.14
C VAL A 57 -17.31 4.35 -13.76
N ARG A 58 -18.25 4.33 -14.71
CA ARG A 58 -19.67 4.56 -14.43
C ARG A 58 -20.26 3.49 -13.52
N GLN A 59 -19.94 2.20 -13.75
CA GLN A 59 -20.38 1.10 -12.88
C GLN A 59 -19.69 1.17 -11.51
N TYR A 60 -18.42 1.56 -11.45
CA TYR A 60 -17.73 1.82 -10.18
C TYR A 60 -18.40 2.97 -9.40
N LYS A 61 -18.70 4.11 -10.05
CA LYS A 61 -19.41 5.23 -9.44
C LYS A 61 -20.80 4.82 -8.92
N GLU A 62 -21.52 4.00 -9.68
CA GLU A 62 -22.84 3.46 -9.32
C GLU A 62 -22.77 2.47 -8.14
N GLN A 63 -21.76 1.60 -8.08
CA GLN A 63 -21.59 0.60 -7.02
C GLN A 63 -20.98 1.16 -5.73
N SER A 64 -19.98 2.03 -5.85
CA SER A 64 -19.28 2.64 -4.70
C SER A 64 -20.05 3.81 -4.11
N GLY A 65 -21.07 4.33 -4.79
CA GLY A 65 -21.91 5.45 -4.37
C GLY A 65 -21.16 6.77 -4.19
N ASN A 66 -19.90 6.82 -4.59
CA ASN A 66 -19.00 7.95 -4.40
C ASN A 66 -18.16 8.13 -5.67
N ASP A 67 -17.97 9.38 -6.09
CA ASP A 67 -17.00 9.66 -7.14
C ASP A 67 -15.58 9.31 -6.67
N PRO A 68 -14.73 8.78 -7.57
CA PRO A 68 -13.31 8.63 -7.32
C PRO A 68 -12.72 9.97 -6.91
N LYS A 69 -12.21 10.06 -5.68
CA LYS A 69 -11.68 11.30 -5.12
C LYS A 69 -10.30 11.06 -4.55
N VAL A 70 -9.49 12.12 -4.61
CA VAL A 70 -8.25 12.24 -3.84
C VAL A 70 -8.65 12.39 -2.37
N GLY A 71 -8.79 11.24 -1.70
CA GLY A 71 -9.16 11.15 -0.30
C GLY A 71 -7.96 11.16 0.65
N TRP A 72 -8.24 11.18 1.94
CA TRP A 72 -7.21 11.09 2.98
C TRP A 72 -6.44 9.76 2.90
N GLU A 73 -7.05 8.68 2.42
CA GLU A 73 -6.40 7.37 2.24
C GLU A 73 -5.23 7.48 1.26
N MET A 74 -5.32 8.33 0.24
CA MET A 74 -4.19 8.58 -0.68
C MET A 74 -3.04 9.31 0.00
N ALA A 75 -3.36 10.28 0.87
CA ALA A 75 -2.34 10.97 1.66
C ALA A 75 -1.67 10.00 2.66
N LEU A 76 -2.44 9.08 3.24
CA LEU A 76 -1.92 8.01 4.10
C LEU A 76 -0.96 7.10 3.32
N VAL A 77 -1.35 6.61 2.14
CA VAL A 77 -0.49 5.76 1.29
C VAL A 77 0.79 6.50 0.91
N ALA A 78 0.70 7.77 0.50
CA ALA A 78 1.88 8.59 0.22
C ALA A 78 2.78 8.73 1.46
N GLY A 79 2.20 8.95 2.63
CA GLY A 79 2.91 8.98 3.91
C GLY A 79 3.61 7.68 4.25
N VAL A 80 3.00 6.52 3.99
CA VAL A 80 3.62 5.19 4.17
C VAL A 80 4.84 5.02 3.24
N VAL A 81 4.71 5.42 1.97
CA VAL A 81 5.82 5.34 1.00
C VAL A 81 6.97 6.24 1.42
N LEU A 82 6.70 7.51 1.73
CA LEU A 82 7.73 8.46 2.14
C LEU A 82 8.35 8.10 3.50
N GLY A 83 7.53 7.66 4.45
CA GLY A 83 7.96 7.26 5.79
C GLY A 83 8.83 6.01 5.78
N SER A 84 8.44 4.99 5.02
CA SER A 84 9.25 3.76 4.86
C SER A 84 10.59 4.05 4.18
N LEU A 85 10.58 4.89 3.16
CA LEU A 85 11.79 5.32 2.46
C LEU A 85 12.73 6.11 3.40
N TYR A 86 12.18 7.02 4.20
CA TYR A 86 12.95 7.76 5.19
C TYR A 86 13.53 6.84 6.28
N SER A 87 12.71 5.91 6.79
CA SER A 87 13.13 4.92 7.79
C SER A 87 14.27 4.05 7.27
N SER A 88 14.16 3.50 6.05
CA SER A 88 15.20 2.68 5.42
C SER A 88 16.53 3.42 5.29
N ARG A 89 16.50 4.69 4.85
CA ARG A 89 17.72 5.52 4.77
C ARG A 89 18.34 5.79 6.14
N LEU A 90 17.51 6.08 7.14
CA LEU A 90 17.99 6.42 8.49
C LEU A 90 18.64 5.22 9.20
N SER A 91 18.07 4.04 9.01
CA SER A 91 18.53 2.77 9.60
C SER A 91 19.57 2.03 8.75
N LYS A 92 19.93 2.59 7.57
CA LYS A 92 20.81 1.96 6.58
C LYS A 92 20.39 0.52 6.28
N ASP A 93 19.09 0.30 6.18
CA ASP A 93 18.58 -1.03 5.94
C ASP A 93 18.62 -1.37 4.45
N SER A 94 19.08 -2.58 4.15
CA SER A 94 19.21 -3.05 2.79
C SER A 94 17.84 -3.36 2.25
N LEU A 95 17.57 -2.99 0.99
CA LEU A 95 16.34 -3.42 0.34
C LEU A 95 16.27 -4.96 0.35
N PRO A 96 15.14 -5.54 0.75
CA PRO A 96 14.98 -6.99 0.67
C PRO A 96 15.17 -7.46 -0.79
N PRO A 97 15.62 -8.71 -0.99
CA PRO A 97 15.78 -9.24 -2.34
C PRO A 97 14.46 -9.16 -3.10
N ALA A 98 14.51 -8.74 -4.38
CA ALA A 98 13.33 -8.55 -5.22
C ALA A 98 12.44 -9.80 -5.32
N VAL A 99 13.02 -10.99 -5.10
CA VAL A 99 12.28 -12.24 -4.95
C VAL A 99 12.68 -12.88 -3.62
N PRO A 100 11.75 -13.01 -2.65
CA PRO A 100 12.00 -13.70 -1.39
C PRO A 100 12.48 -15.15 -1.62
N GLU A 101 13.37 -15.63 -0.76
CA GLU A 101 13.97 -16.97 -0.92
C GLU A 101 12.92 -18.09 -0.98
N ARG A 102 11.89 -18.01 -0.13
CA ARG A 102 10.77 -18.96 -0.16
C ARG A 102 10.12 -18.99 -1.53
N TRP A 103 9.89 -17.85 -2.14
CA TRP A 103 9.25 -17.78 -3.44
C TRP A 103 10.16 -18.27 -4.58
N ARG A 104 11.48 -18.06 -4.46
CA ARG A 104 12.47 -18.67 -5.35
C ARG A 104 12.41 -20.20 -5.30
N ARG A 105 12.22 -20.77 -4.11
CA ARG A 105 12.13 -22.22 -3.88
C ARG A 105 10.83 -22.82 -4.40
N GLU A 106 9.69 -22.20 -4.10
CA GLU A 106 8.37 -22.76 -4.45
C GLU A 106 8.00 -22.59 -5.93
N VAL A 107 8.27 -21.43 -6.54
CA VAL A 107 7.93 -21.17 -7.96
C VAL A 107 9.07 -21.59 -8.90
N GLY A 108 10.28 -21.73 -8.38
CA GLY A 108 11.46 -22.04 -9.18
C GLY A 108 12.04 -20.80 -9.88
N PRO A 109 13.05 -20.98 -10.76
CA PRO A 109 13.88 -19.87 -11.30
C PRO A 109 13.21 -19.02 -12.38
N SER A 110 12.07 -19.46 -12.93
CA SER A 110 11.43 -18.83 -14.08
C SER A 110 10.82 -17.46 -13.74
N LYS A 111 11.40 -16.39 -14.30
CA LYS A 111 10.88 -15.01 -14.19
C LYS A 111 9.43 -14.87 -14.69
N PRO A 112 9.05 -15.34 -15.90
CA PRO A 112 7.67 -15.19 -16.36
C PRO A 112 6.67 -15.93 -15.47
N LEU A 113 7.02 -17.12 -14.97
CA LEU A 113 6.15 -17.87 -14.06
C LEU A 113 5.94 -17.13 -12.73
N ARG A 114 6.97 -16.46 -12.20
CA ARG A 114 6.85 -15.63 -10.99
C ARG A 114 5.95 -14.42 -11.20
N TYR A 115 6.08 -13.73 -12.32
CA TYR A 115 5.18 -12.61 -12.62
C TYR A 115 3.73 -13.07 -12.81
N ALA A 116 3.53 -14.19 -13.51
CA ALA A 116 2.20 -14.78 -13.66
C ALA A 116 1.61 -15.18 -12.29
N ALA A 117 2.39 -15.86 -11.44
CA ALA A 117 1.96 -16.26 -10.10
C ALA A 117 1.65 -15.06 -9.18
N ALA A 118 2.44 -13.99 -9.24
CA ALA A 118 2.14 -12.76 -8.51
C ALA A 118 0.88 -12.07 -9.03
N ALA A 119 0.71 -11.99 -10.35
CA ALA A 119 -0.48 -11.41 -10.95
C ALA A 119 -1.74 -12.20 -10.55
N THR A 120 -1.69 -13.53 -10.57
CA THR A 120 -2.83 -14.38 -10.18
C THR A 120 -3.10 -14.38 -8.67
N GLY A 121 -2.08 -14.16 -7.83
CA GLY A 121 -2.26 -14.07 -6.38
C GLY A 121 -2.80 -12.71 -5.91
N GLY A 122 -2.68 -11.67 -6.73
CA GLY A 122 -3.18 -10.33 -6.45
C GLY A 122 -4.42 -9.92 -7.25
N ALA A 123 -4.83 -10.71 -8.25
CA ALA A 123 -6.07 -10.55 -9.00
C ALA A 123 -7.25 -11.16 -8.25
#